data_AF-A0A9X2SMK0-F1
#
_entry.id   AF-A0A9X2SMK0-F1
#
_cell.length_a   1.000
_cell.length_b   1.000
_cell.length_c   1.000
_cell.angle_alpha   90.00
_cell.angle_beta   90.00
_cell.angle_gamma   90.00
#
_symmetry.space_group_name_H-M   'P 1'
#
loop_
_entity.id
_entity.type
_entity.pdbx_description
1 polymer ?
#
loop_
_entity_poly.entity_id
_entity_poly.type
_entity_poly.pdbx_seq_one_letter_code
_entity_poly.pdbx_strand_id
1 'polypeptide(L)' 'MARDAEPFDERNKIPERAGSRAELLPEEQAADSADPEAQAREVLRDSDRRTEAPEPTMRRRPEETA' A
#
# COMPACT_ATOMS: atom_id res chain seq x y z
N MET A 1 -22.96 -4.10 5.81
CA MET A 1 -21.92 -4.15 6.85
C MET A 1 -20.64 -3.54 6.27
N ALA A 2 -20.51 -2.21 6.32
CA ALA A 2 -19.17 -1.61 6.28
C ALA A 2 -18.59 -1.93 7.65
N ARG A 3 -17.81 -3.01 7.73
CA ARG A 3 -17.16 -3.41 8.98
C ARG A 3 -16.15 -2.31 9.31
N ASP A 4 -16.13 -1.92 10.56
CA ASP A 4 -15.32 -0.85 11.13
C ASP A 4 -13.93 -0.83 10.48
N ALA A 5 -13.52 0.34 9.97
CA ALA A 5 -12.14 0.49 9.53
C ALA A 5 -11.26 0.16 10.74
N GLU A 6 -10.29 -0.73 10.55
CA GLU A 6 -9.39 -1.10 11.63
C GLU A 6 -8.81 0.19 12.25
N PRO A 7 -8.58 0.26 13.58
CA PRO A 7 -8.04 1.47 14.20
C PRO A 7 -6.68 1.90 13.59
N PHE A 8 -5.97 0.98 12.94
CA PHE A 8 -4.81 1.31 12.12
C PHE A 8 -5.17 2.13 10.88
N ASP A 9 -6.20 1.73 10.14
CA ASP A 9 -6.63 2.36 8.90
C ASP A 9 -7.14 3.78 9.13
N GLU A 10 -7.89 3.99 10.21
CA GLU A 10 -8.41 5.33 10.56
C GLU A 10 -7.27 6.28 10.94
N ARG A 11 -6.33 5.84 11.78
CA ARG A 11 -5.17 6.65 12.19
C ARG A 11 -4.33 7.07 10.98
N ASN A 12 -4.19 6.17 10.01
CA ASN A 12 -3.43 6.39 8.79
C ASN A 12 -4.26 6.95 7.62
N LYS A 13 -5.55 7.24 7.86
CA LYS A 13 -6.49 7.80 6.87
C LYS A 13 -6.51 7.00 5.57
N ILE A 14 -6.46 5.67 5.70
CA ILE A 14 -6.44 4.74 4.57
C ILE A 14 -7.68 4.93 3.69
N PRO A 15 -8.93 5.07 4.20
CA PRO A 15 -10.10 5.28 3.36
C PRO A 15 -10.01 6.54 2.50
N GLU A 16 -9.53 7.65 3.06
CA GLU A 16 -9.42 8.93 2.35
C GLU A 16 -8.29 8.91 1.33
N ARG A 17 -7.16 8.28 1.66
CA ARG A 17 -5.99 8.18 0.77
C ARG A 17 -6.20 7.18 -0.37
N ALA A 18 -7.00 6.15 -0.14
CA ALA A 18 -7.28 5.13 -1.15
C ALA A 18 -7.94 5.72 -2.39
N GLY A 19 -8.91 6.64 -2.23
CA GLY A 19 -9.59 7.28 -3.36
C GLY A 19 -8.63 8.01 -4.31
N SER A 20 -7.65 8.76 -3.78
CA SER A 20 -6.65 9.46 -4.61
C SER A 20 -5.61 8.51 -5.23
N ARG A 21 -5.37 7.35 -4.63
CA ARG A 21 -4.39 6.36 -5.14
C ARG A 21 -5.01 5.32 -6.07
N ALA A 22 -6.34 5.19 -6.05
CA ALA A 22 -7.09 4.30 -6.94
C ALA A 22 -7.09 4.78 -8.40
N GLU A 23 -6.46 5.91 -8.71
CA GLU A 23 -6.16 6.34 -10.07
C GLU A 23 -5.20 5.33 -10.73
N LEU A 24 -5.77 4.44 -11.54
CA LEU A 24 -5.03 3.42 -12.25
C LEU A 24 -4.10 4.03 -13.31
N LEU A 25 -2.87 3.52 -13.39
CA LEU A 25 -2.00 3.77 -14.55
C LEU A 25 -2.62 3.19 -15.83
N PRO A 26 -2.29 3.69 -17.03
CA PRO A 26 -2.83 3.16 -18.29
C PRO A 26 -2.63 1.64 -18.45
N GLU A 27 -1.51 1.10 -17.97
CA GLU A 27 -1.21 -0.33 -17.99
C GLU A 27 -2.12 -1.13 -17.05
N GLU A 28 -2.51 -0.54 -15.90
CA GLU A 28 -3.41 -1.17 -14.93
C GLU A 28 -4.88 -1.09 -15.37
N GLN A 29 -5.25 -0.02 -16.10
CA GLN A 29 -6.55 0.07 -16.78
C GLN A 29 -6.68 -1.05 -17.83
N ALA A 30 -5.60 -1.33 -18.56
CA ALA A 30 -5.58 -2.42 -19.53
C ALA A 30 -5.67 -3.81 -18.89
N ALA A 31 -5.27 -3.95 -17.62
CA ALA A 31 -5.37 -5.18 -16.84
C ALA A 31 -6.73 -5.38 -16.16
N ASP A 32 -7.64 -4.39 -16.23
CA ASP A 32 -8.99 -4.39 -15.66
C ASP A 32 -9.03 -4.84 -14.18
N SER A 33 -8.31 -4.11 -13.32
CA SER A 33 -8.31 -4.38 -11.87
C SER A 33 -9.75 -4.30 -11.33
N ALA A 34 -10.23 -5.41 -10.77
CA ALA A 34 -11.64 -5.56 -10.37
C ALA A 34 -12.09 -4.60 -9.26
N ASP A 35 -11.15 -4.13 -8.43
CA ASP A 35 -11.39 -3.12 -7.39
C ASP A 35 -10.11 -2.31 -7.11
N PRO A 36 -9.89 -1.22 -7.87
CA PRO A 36 -8.72 -0.35 -7.71
C PRO A 36 -8.63 0.29 -6.32
N GLU A 37 -9.78 0.55 -5.68
CA GLU A 37 -9.81 1.17 -4.36
C GLU A 37 -9.40 0.17 -3.28
N ALA A 38 -9.88 -1.07 -3.34
CA ALA A 38 -9.43 -2.13 -2.44
C ALA A 38 -7.93 -2.41 -2.58
N GLN A 39 -7.43 -2.45 -3.82
CA GLN A 39 -6.00 -2.59 -4.09
C GLN A 39 -5.20 -1.43 -3.48
N ALA A 40 -5.67 -0.19 -3.66
CA ALA A 40 -5.03 1.00 -3.08
C ALA A 40 -5.00 0.94 -1.54
N ARG A 41 -6.08 0.49 -0.90
CA ARG A 41 -6.15 0.31 0.57
C ARG A 41 -5.09 -0.67 1.06
N GLU A 42 -4.96 -1.83 0.41
CA GLU A 42 -4.01 -2.86 0.80
C GLU A 42 -2.56 -2.37 0.68
N VAL A 43 -2.23 -1.71 -0.43
CA VAL A 43 -0.89 -1.16 -0.68
C VAL A 43 -0.53 -0.09 0.34
N LEU A 44 -1.48 0.81 0.66
CA LEU A 44 -1.26 1.85 1.67
C LEU A 44 -1.06 1.25 3.06
N ARG A 45 -1.88 0.26 3.44
CA ARG A 45 -1.77 -0.43 4.73
C ARG A 45 -0.41 -1.10 4.89
N ASP A 46 0.05 -1.83 3.87
CA ASP A 46 1.37 -2.47 3.91
C ASP A 46 2.52 -1.45 3.93
N SER A 47 2.39 -0.36 3.17
CA SER A 47 3.39 0.71 3.14
C SER A 47 3.53 1.37 4.50
N ASP A 48 2.42 1.81 5.10
CA ASP A 48 2.43 2.47 6.41
C ASP A 48 2.97 1.52 7.49
N ARG A 49 2.61 0.22 7.45
CA ARG A 49 3.18 -0.80 8.34
C ARG A 49 4.70 -0.88 8.23
N ARG A 50 5.25 -0.94 7.02
CA ARG A 50 6.71 -1.00 6.79
C ARG A 50 7.42 0.31 7.15
N THR A 51 6.73 1.44 7.09
CA THR A 51 7.25 2.74 7.53
C THR A 51 7.27 2.84 9.06
N GLU A 52 6.21 2.43 9.75
CA GLU A 52 6.12 2.46 11.22
C GLU A 52 7.02 1.41 11.88
N ALA A 53 7.09 0.21 11.31
CA ALA A 53 7.85 -0.92 11.81
C ALA A 53 8.67 -1.52 10.66
N PRO A 54 9.79 -0.88 10.30
CA PRO A 54 10.66 -1.42 9.26
C PRO A 54 11.23 -2.76 9.73
N GLU A 55 10.99 -3.81 8.94
CA GLU A 55 11.68 -5.07 9.12
C GLU A 55 13.20 -4.82 9.01
N PRO A 56 14.03 -5.46 9.85
CA PRO A 56 15.48 -5.33 9.75
C PRO A 56 15.91 -5.86 8.39
N THR A 57 16.29 -4.95 7.50
CA THR A 57 16.81 -5.32 6.19
C THR A 57 18.25 -5.82 6.37
N MET A 58 18.56 -6.99 5.81
CA MET A 58 19.96 -7.37 5.65
C MET A 58 20.61 -6.31 4.76
N ARG A 59 21.43 -5.42 5.34
CA ARG A 59 22.28 -4.51 4.57
C ARG A 59 23.21 -5.37 3.72
N ARG A 60 22.90 -5.54 2.43
CA ARG A 60 23.91 -5.97 1.47
C ARG A 60 24.97 -4.89 1.45
N ARG A 61 26.23 -5.27 1.69
CA ARG A 61 27.34 -4.35 1.47
C ARG A 61 27.47 -4.15 -0.05
N PRO A 62 27.73 -2.93 -0.52
CA PRO A 62 27.95 -2.66 -1.95
C PRO A 62 29.17 -3.38 -2.56
N GLU A 63 29.92 -4.15 -1.77
CA GLU A 63 31.17 -4.81 -2.16
C GLU A 63 30.97 -6.17 -2.86
N GLU A 64 29.73 -6.67 -2.95
CA GLU A 64 29.41 -8.00 -3.50
C GLU A 64 28.93 -7.98 -4.97
N THR A 65 29.25 -6.90 -5.69
CA THR A 65 29.05 -6.78 -7.14
C THR A 65 30.34 -6.27 -7.78
N ALA A 66 31.33 -7.15 -7.88
CA ALA A 66 32.56 -6.95 -8.65
C ALA A 66 32.86 -8.19 -9.49
#